data_AF-A0A2A5NP99-F1
#
_entry.id   AF-A0A2A5NP99-F1
#
_cell.length_a   1.000
_cell.length_b   1.000
_cell.length_c   1.000
_cell.angle_alpha   90.00
_cell.angle_beta   90.00
_cell.angle_gamma   90.00
#
_symmetry.space_group_name_H-M   'P 1'
#
loop_
_entity.id
_entity.type
_entity.pdbx_description
1 polymer ?
#
loop_
_entity_poly.entity_id
_entity_poly.type
_entity_poly.pdbx_seq_one_letter_code
_entity_poly.pdbx_strand_id
1 'polypeptide(L)'
;GAVPGGAVPGGTVPGWDRIGSAALVRTAQAVAAEALRAPAREVRARVTDDGRGSLAVWVTAPLVLPVLGTGAGRDEPVLRTAHRARQVIAERVRAITGRQVDRVDVVHASSVTETHGRVR
;
A
#
# COMPACT_ATOMS: atom_id res chain seq x y z
N GLY A 1 24.93 -48.14 4.73
CA GLY A 1 25.05 -46.93 3.89
C GLY A 1 23.71 -46.25 3.86
N ALA A 2 23.63 -45.02 4.36
CA ALA A 2 22.39 -44.24 4.39
C ALA A 2 22.20 -43.53 3.04
N VAL A 3 21.02 -43.66 2.44
CA VAL A 3 20.60 -42.86 1.28
C VAL A 3 19.80 -41.65 1.78
N PRO A 4 20.20 -40.40 1.49
CA PRO A 4 19.35 -39.25 1.78
C PRO A 4 18.28 -39.13 0.69
N GLY A 5 17.02 -39.34 1.08
CA GLY A 5 15.85 -38.99 0.26
C GLY A 5 15.79 -37.47 0.10
N GLY A 6 16.12 -36.98 -1.10
CA GLY A 6 16.00 -35.58 -1.45
C GLY A 6 14.54 -35.14 -1.43
N ALA A 7 14.26 -34.06 -0.70
CA ALA A 7 12.97 -33.39 -0.74
C ALA A 7 12.71 -32.87 -2.16
N VAL A 8 11.68 -33.39 -2.81
CA VAL A 8 11.19 -32.88 -4.10
C VAL A 8 10.67 -31.46 -3.89
N PRO A 9 11.18 -30.43 -4.59
CA PRO A 9 10.55 -29.13 -4.59
C PRO A 9 9.17 -29.27 -5.22
N GLY A 10 8.12 -28.90 -4.46
CA GLY A 10 6.75 -28.89 -4.95
C GLY A 10 6.64 -28.05 -6.22
N GLY A 11 6.35 -28.72 -7.33
CA GLY A 11 6.29 -28.12 -8.65
C GLY A 11 5.30 -26.96 -8.72
N THR A 12 5.73 -25.87 -9.32
CA THR A 12 4.86 -24.74 -9.68
C THR A 12 3.86 -25.22 -10.73
N VAL A 13 2.56 -25.16 -10.41
CA VAL A 13 1.49 -25.42 -11.36
C VAL A 13 1.44 -24.27 -12.37
N PRO A 14 1.64 -24.49 -13.68
CA PRO A 14 1.50 -23.46 -14.68
C PRO A 14 0.01 -23.16 -14.89
N GLY A 15 -0.37 -21.88 -14.91
CA GLY A 15 -1.73 -21.44 -15.24
C GLY A 15 -2.40 -20.54 -14.22
N TRP A 16 -1.80 -20.34 -13.04
CA TRP A 16 -2.20 -19.31 -12.08
C TRP A 16 -0.95 -18.51 -11.74
N ASP A 17 -0.72 -17.41 -12.44
CA ASP A 17 0.34 -16.49 -12.04
C ASP A 17 -0.11 -15.82 -10.73
N ARG A 18 0.24 -16.44 -9.60
CA ARG A 18 0.01 -15.83 -8.30
C ARG A 18 0.84 -14.56 -8.30
N ILE A 19 0.18 -13.39 -8.27
CA ILE A 19 0.86 -12.10 -8.19
C ILE A 19 1.90 -12.21 -7.08
N GLY A 20 3.18 -12.11 -7.47
CA GLY A 20 4.27 -12.29 -6.53
C GLY A 20 4.14 -11.32 -5.36
N SER A 21 4.59 -11.73 -4.18
CA SER A 21 4.52 -10.91 -2.96
C SER A 21 5.13 -9.52 -3.17
N ALA A 22 6.24 -9.44 -3.91
CA ALA A 22 6.86 -8.18 -4.29
C ALA A 22 5.94 -7.30 -5.15
N ALA A 23 5.25 -7.89 -6.14
CA ALA A 23 4.30 -7.15 -6.99
C ALA A 23 3.10 -6.64 -6.17
N LEU A 24 2.53 -7.46 -5.27
CA LEU A 24 1.48 -7.02 -4.34
C LEU A 24 1.92 -5.83 -3.49
N VAL A 25 3.13 -5.88 -2.94
CA VAL A 25 3.69 -4.78 -2.14
C VAL A 25 3.87 -3.51 -2.98
N ARG A 26 4.38 -3.63 -4.21
CA ARG A 26 4.59 -2.47 -5.10
C ARG A 26 3.26 -1.86 -5.56
N THR A 27 2.26 -2.68 -5.88
CA THR A 27 0.91 -2.22 -6.18
C THR A 27 0.31 -1.49 -4.98
N ALA A 28 0.37 -2.09 -3.78
CA ALA A 28 -0.13 -1.45 -2.57
C ALA A 28 0.60 -0.12 -2.27
N GLN A 29 1.92 -0.08 -2.45
CA GLN A 29 2.72 1.15 -2.28
C GLN A 29 2.28 2.25 -3.25
N ALA A 30 2.12 1.93 -4.55
CA ALA A 30 1.71 2.89 -5.56
C ALA A 30 0.29 3.43 -5.28
N VAL A 31 -0.66 2.54 -5.04
CA VAL A 31 -2.03 2.89 -4.69
C VAL A 31 -2.09 3.77 -3.42
N ALA A 32 -1.29 3.42 -2.40
CA ALA A 32 -1.23 4.19 -1.16
C ALA A 32 -0.62 5.58 -1.35
N ALA A 33 0.45 5.70 -2.16
CA ALA A 33 1.05 6.99 -2.48
C ALA A 33 0.05 7.93 -3.18
N GLU A 34 -0.71 7.40 -4.14
CA GLU A 34 -1.75 8.15 -4.81
C GLU A 34 -2.89 8.54 -3.86
N ALA A 35 -3.41 7.58 -3.07
CA ALA A 35 -4.52 7.83 -2.14
C ALA A 35 -4.17 8.85 -1.04
N LEU A 36 -2.91 8.86 -0.60
CA LEU A 36 -2.41 9.76 0.44
C LEU A 36 -1.79 11.04 -0.12
N ARG A 37 -1.70 11.18 -1.45
CA ARG A 37 -1.00 12.27 -2.15
C ARG A 37 0.45 12.44 -1.69
N ALA A 38 1.08 11.35 -1.26
CA ALA A 38 2.42 11.36 -0.69
C ALA A 38 3.46 10.96 -1.74
N PRO A 39 4.71 11.43 -1.64
CA PRO A 39 5.78 11.00 -2.54
C PRO A 39 5.99 9.49 -2.44
N ALA A 40 5.91 8.74 -3.55
CA ALA A 40 5.97 7.28 -3.54
C ALA A 40 7.25 6.72 -2.88
N ARG A 41 8.37 7.46 -2.96
CA ARG A 41 9.64 7.11 -2.30
C ARG A 41 9.57 7.14 -0.77
N GLU A 42 8.64 7.90 -0.20
CA GLU A 42 8.43 8.07 1.24
C GLU A 42 7.30 7.18 1.77
N VAL A 43 6.59 6.49 0.87
CA VAL A 43 5.56 5.51 1.22
C VAL A 43 6.17 4.13 1.28
N ARG A 44 5.98 3.44 2.40
CA ARG A 44 6.33 2.04 2.58
C ARG A 44 5.06 1.23 2.75
N ALA A 45 4.95 0.13 2.00
CA ALA A 45 3.85 -0.82 2.14
C ALA A 45 4.37 -2.18 2.58
N ARG A 46 3.56 -2.88 3.37
CA ARG A 46 3.72 -4.30 3.68
C ARG A 46 2.38 -4.98 3.44
N VAL A 47 2.42 -6.12 2.79
CA VAL A 47 1.24 -6.93 2.49
C VAL A 47 1.46 -8.32 3.06
N THR A 48 0.50 -8.83 3.81
CA THR A 48 0.49 -10.23 4.25
C THR A 48 -0.80 -10.90 3.82
N ASP A 49 -0.69 -12.17 3.50
CA ASP A 49 -1.83 -13.06 3.31
C ASP A 49 -2.30 -13.56 4.68
N ASP A 50 -3.60 -13.60 4.92
CA ASP A 50 -4.18 -14.13 6.16
C ASP A 50 -4.23 -15.67 6.19
N GLY A 51 -3.79 -16.32 5.10
CA GLY A 51 -3.81 -17.78 4.94
C GLY A 51 -5.16 -18.33 4.47
N ARG A 52 -6.19 -17.48 4.36
CA ARG A 52 -7.51 -17.79 3.78
C ARG A 52 -7.72 -17.12 2.42
N GLY A 53 -6.74 -16.35 1.96
CA GLY A 53 -6.78 -15.71 0.64
C GLY A 53 -7.03 -14.20 0.68
N SER A 54 -7.25 -13.61 1.86
CA SER A 54 -7.39 -12.18 2.04
C SER A 54 -6.06 -11.51 2.35
N LEU A 55 -5.96 -10.22 2.04
CA LEU A 55 -4.78 -9.40 2.27
C LEU A 55 -4.99 -8.47 3.47
N ALA A 56 -3.95 -8.38 4.30
CA ALA A 56 -3.77 -7.29 5.25
C ALA A 56 -2.67 -6.35 4.72
N VAL A 57 -2.98 -5.06 4.65
CA VAL A 57 -2.09 -4.02 4.12
C VAL A 57 -1.70 -3.05 5.24
N TRP A 58 -0.41 -2.91 5.48
CA TRP A 58 0.15 -1.86 6.34
C TRP A 58 0.87 -0.83 5.49
N VAL A 59 0.53 0.43 5.71
CA VAL A 59 1.15 1.57 5.02
C VAL A 59 1.77 2.49 6.05
N THR A 60 3.03 2.86 5.82
CA THR A 60 3.71 3.94 6.53
C THR A 60 4.02 5.04 5.54
N ALA A 61 3.55 6.26 5.80
CA ALA A 61 3.70 7.38 4.88
C ALA A 61 3.80 8.71 5.66
N PRO A 62 4.36 9.78 5.07
CA PRO A 62 4.24 11.11 5.65
C PRO A 62 2.78 11.60 5.60
N LEU A 63 2.40 12.48 6.53
CA LEU A 63 1.19 13.29 6.44
C LEU A 63 1.50 14.53 5.60
N VAL A 64 0.84 14.65 4.45
CA VAL A 64 0.97 15.79 3.55
C VAL A 64 0.10 16.94 4.05
N LEU A 65 0.73 18.09 4.31
CA LEU A 65 0.09 19.26 4.91
C LEU A 65 0.26 20.50 4.02
N PRO A 66 -0.74 21.38 3.94
CA PRO A 66 -0.57 22.66 3.28
C PRO A 66 0.48 23.51 4.03
N VAL A 67 1.14 24.40 3.29
CA VAL A 67 2.09 25.36 3.89
C VAL A 67 1.32 26.33 4.78
N LEU A 68 1.76 26.49 6.03
CA LEU A 68 1.13 27.41 6.97
C LEU A 68 1.15 28.84 6.43
N GLY A 69 0.06 29.59 6.66
CA GLY A 69 -0.05 31.00 6.25
C GLY A 69 -0.40 31.23 4.77
N THR A 70 -0.55 30.18 3.96
CA THR A 70 -0.95 30.31 2.54
C THR A 70 -2.46 30.52 2.34
N GLY A 71 -3.26 30.51 3.41
CA GLY A 71 -4.73 30.55 3.31
C GLY A 71 -5.36 29.27 2.75
N ALA A 72 -4.56 28.35 2.21
CA ALA A 72 -4.99 26.99 1.84
C ALA A 72 -5.17 26.17 3.12
N GLY A 73 -6.32 26.32 3.77
CA GLY A 73 -6.76 25.41 4.82
C GLY A 73 -6.99 24.01 4.25
N ARG A 74 -6.89 22.98 5.10
CA ARG A 74 -7.36 21.66 4.68
C ARG A 74 -8.90 21.69 4.64
N ASP A 75 -9.48 21.41 3.49
CA ASP A 75 -10.95 21.39 3.33
C ASP A 75 -11.64 20.30 4.16
N GLU A 76 -10.87 19.32 4.65
CA GLU A 76 -11.38 18.13 5.34
C GLU A 76 -10.52 17.75 6.57
N PRO A 77 -11.11 17.25 7.66
CA PRO A 77 -10.33 16.74 8.79
C PRO A 77 -9.41 15.58 8.43
N VAL A 78 -8.22 15.52 9.05
CA VAL A 78 -7.20 14.47 8.80
C VAL A 78 -7.77 13.06 8.93
N LEU A 79 -8.56 12.81 9.97
CA LEU A 79 -9.16 11.49 10.22
C LEU A 79 -10.10 11.06 9.10
N ARG A 80 -10.86 11.99 8.52
CA ARG A 80 -11.81 11.70 7.44
C ARG A 80 -11.06 11.40 6.15
N THR A 81 -10.03 12.19 5.82
CA THR A 81 -9.14 11.90 4.69
C THR A 81 -8.42 10.55 4.85
N ALA A 82 -7.92 10.23 6.05
CA ALA A 82 -7.27 8.93 6.32
C ALA A 82 -8.26 7.75 6.24
N HIS A 83 -9.49 7.92 6.72
CA HIS A 83 -10.54 6.92 6.56
C HIS A 83 -10.87 6.68 5.08
N ARG A 84 -11.05 7.75 4.30
CA ARG A 84 -11.24 7.65 2.85
C ARG A 84 -10.06 6.99 2.15
N ALA A 85 -8.83 7.35 2.51
CA ALA A 85 -7.63 6.74 1.92
C ALA A 85 -7.59 5.23 2.15
N ARG A 86 -7.94 4.75 3.35
CA ARG A 86 -8.05 3.30 3.63
C ARG A 86 -9.04 2.60 2.71
N GLN A 87 -10.22 3.19 2.51
CA GLN A 87 -11.25 2.65 1.60
C GLN A 87 -10.73 2.59 0.16
N VAL A 88 -10.14 3.68 -0.34
CA VAL A 88 -9.57 3.75 -1.68
C VAL A 88 -8.44 2.74 -1.87
N ILE A 89 -7.57 2.56 -0.87
CA ILE A 89 -6.49 1.58 -0.93
C ILE A 89 -7.05 0.16 -1.02
N ALA A 90 -8.00 -0.20 -0.15
CA ALA A 90 -8.63 -1.52 -0.17
C ALA A 90 -9.31 -1.81 -1.52
N GLU A 91 -10.10 -0.85 -2.01
CA GLU A 91 -10.82 -0.96 -3.27
C GLU A 91 -9.86 -1.13 -4.46
N ARG A 92 -8.85 -0.27 -4.58
CA ARG A 92 -7.94 -0.30 -5.74
C ARG A 92 -6.98 -1.47 -5.69
N VAL A 93 -6.49 -1.87 -4.52
CA VAL A 93 -5.67 -3.08 -4.39
C VAL A 93 -6.50 -4.30 -4.77
N ARG A 94 -7.76 -4.39 -4.32
CA ARG A 94 -8.67 -5.47 -4.74
C ARG A 94 -8.92 -5.44 -6.24
N ALA A 95 -9.21 -4.29 -6.84
CA ALA A 95 -9.49 -4.16 -8.26
C ALA A 95 -8.29 -4.58 -9.13
N ILE A 96 -7.07 -4.21 -8.73
CA ILE A 96 -5.85 -4.52 -9.50
C ILE A 96 -5.41 -5.97 -9.29
N THR A 97 -5.50 -6.49 -8.07
CA THR A 97 -4.93 -7.81 -7.71
C THR A 97 -5.95 -8.94 -7.77
N GLY A 98 -7.24 -8.63 -7.80
CA GLY A 98 -8.33 -9.60 -7.68
C GLY A 98 -8.50 -10.19 -6.27
N ARG A 99 -7.67 -9.79 -5.30
CA ARG A 99 -7.67 -10.34 -3.94
C ARG A 99 -8.47 -9.47 -2.98
N GLN A 100 -9.20 -10.10 -2.05
CA GLN A 100 -9.90 -9.36 -1.00
C GLN A 100 -8.90 -8.71 -0.04
N VAL A 101 -9.27 -7.54 0.48
CA VAL A 101 -8.47 -6.79 1.44
C VAL A 101 -9.32 -6.59 2.69
N ASP A 102 -9.03 -7.34 3.74
CA ASP A 102 -9.86 -7.33 4.96
C ASP A 102 -9.41 -6.25 5.93
N ARG A 103 -8.16 -5.77 5.81
CA ARG A 103 -7.60 -4.77 6.69
C ARG A 103 -6.61 -3.84 6.00
N VAL A 104 -6.76 -2.54 6.24
CA VAL A 104 -5.79 -1.51 5.86
C VAL A 104 -5.46 -0.65 7.07
N ASP A 105 -4.21 -0.72 7.52
CA ASP A 105 -3.66 0.14 8.56
C ASP A 105 -2.76 1.21 7.92
N VAL A 106 -2.99 2.48 8.28
CA VAL A 106 -2.18 3.60 7.80
C VAL A 106 -1.54 4.29 9.00
N VAL A 107 -0.22 4.39 8.98
CA VAL A 107 0.58 5.07 10.00
C VAL A 107 1.24 6.28 9.37
N HIS A 108 0.99 7.45 9.95
CA HIS A 108 1.71 8.67 9.61
C HIS A 108 2.95 8.82 10.49
N ALA A 109 4.13 8.56 9.93
CA ALA A 109 5.39 8.57 10.71
C ALA A 109 6.11 9.92 10.70
N SER A 110 5.78 10.78 9.75
CA SER A 110 6.36 12.12 9.58
C SER A 110 5.33 13.04 8.94
N SER A 111 5.68 14.30 8.70
CA SER A 111 4.87 15.22 7.91
C SER A 111 5.73 15.95 6.88
N VAL A 112 5.12 16.31 5.75
CA VAL A 112 5.76 17.06 4.67
C VAL A 112 4.81 18.13 4.16
N THR A 113 5.33 19.23 3.66
CA THR A 113 4.51 20.31 3.10
C THR A 113 4.25 20.11 1.61
N GLU A 114 3.02 20.44 1.17
CA GLU A 114 2.67 20.48 -0.26
C GLU A 114 3.45 21.60 -0.96
N THR A 115 4.62 21.25 -1.48
CA THR A 115 5.41 22.18 -2.30
C THR A 115 4.87 22.11 -3.72
N HIS A 116 4.01 23.07 -4.09
CA HIS A 116 3.59 23.24 -5.47
C HIS A 116 4.80 23.72 -6.26
N GLY A 117 5.46 22.82 -6.99
CA GLY A 117 6.54 23.18 -7.90
C GLY A 117 6.04 24.25 -8.86
N ARG A 118 6.69 25.41 -8.91
CA ARG A 118 6.37 26.42 -9.93
C ARG A 118 6.62 25.80 -11.29
N VAL A 119 5.58 25.74 -12.13
CA VAL A 119 5.72 25.48 -13.55
C VAL A 119 6.58 26.63 -14.12
N ARG A 120 7.70 26.30 -14.76
CA ARG A 120 8.52 27.25 -15.53
C ARG A 120 8.17 27.12 -17.00
#